data_AF-A0A285NE80-F1
#
_entry.id   AF-A0A285NE80-F1
#
_cell.length_a   1.000
_cell.length_b   1.000
_cell.length_c   1.000
_cell.angle_alpha   90.00
_cell.angle_beta   90.00
_cell.angle_gamma   90.00
#
_symmetry.space_group_name_H-M   'P 1'
#
loop_
_entity.id
_entity.type
_entity.pdbx_description
1 polymer ?
#
loop_
_entity_poly.entity_id
_entity_poly.type
_entity_poly.pdbx_seq_one_letter_code
_entity_poly.pdbx_strand_id
1 'polypeptide(L)'
;MNISDLQNLITVEDIKKAVPEKDLMHIAFDDTTLSISNEKIQNAINISVKKLFTKLIKCEKTALEDWEIEIAKLYLIKDTIYQLHTMNETESLAQDKLIEARQILKDWLGDCGKEEPKKITTVKVVKYESKYKF
;
A
#
# COMPACT_ATOMS: atom_id res chain seq x y z
N MET A 1 10.57 -11.76 -14.53
CA MET A 1 9.90 -11.74 -13.22
C MET A 1 8.40 -11.73 -13.43
N ASN A 2 7.70 -12.59 -12.71
CA ASN A 2 6.25 -12.74 -12.73
C ASN A 2 5.65 -12.23 -11.42
N ILE A 3 4.33 -12.00 -11.41
CA ILE A 3 3.58 -11.63 -10.20
C ILE A 3 3.73 -12.69 -9.10
N SER A 4 3.77 -13.97 -9.48
CA SER A 4 3.98 -15.10 -8.55
C SER A 4 5.28 -14.99 -7.77
N ASP A 5 6.34 -14.50 -8.42
CA ASP A 5 7.67 -14.39 -7.80
C ASP A 5 7.62 -13.38 -6.65
N LEU A 6 6.92 -12.26 -6.85
CA LEU A 6 6.69 -11.23 -5.84
C LEU A 6 5.70 -11.67 -4.76
N GLN A 7 4.68 -12.46 -5.11
CA GLN A 7 3.75 -13.04 -4.12
C GLN A 7 4.48 -13.98 -3.16
N ASN A 8 5.47 -14.73 -3.63
CA ASN A 8 6.24 -15.64 -2.79
C ASN A 8 7.16 -14.90 -1.78
N LEU A 9 7.39 -13.60 -1.94
CA LEU A 9 8.23 -12.81 -1.03
C LEU A 9 7.54 -12.46 0.30
N ILE A 10 6.21 -12.52 0.33
CA ILE A 10 5.42 -12.10 1.48
C ILE A 10 4.26 -13.06 1.74
N THR A 11 4.09 -13.42 3.00
CA THR A 11 3.04 -14.32 3.47
C THR A 11 2.06 -13.61 4.40
N VAL A 12 0.92 -14.23 4.66
CA VAL A 12 -0.03 -13.76 5.69
C VAL A 12 0.65 -13.72 7.06
N GLU A 13 1.51 -14.69 7.36
CA GLU A 13 2.26 -14.80 8.60
C GLU A 13 3.27 -13.65 8.78
N ASP A 14 3.90 -13.19 7.70
CA ASP A 14 4.79 -12.02 7.74
C ASP A 14 4.03 -10.76 8.19
N ILE A 15 2.82 -10.55 7.67
CA ILE A 15 1.95 -9.43 8.08
C ILE A 15 1.51 -9.57 9.54
N LYS A 16 1.12 -10.78 9.95
CA LYS A 16 0.74 -11.06 11.33
C LYS A 16 1.85 -10.81 12.34
N LYS A 17 3.11 -11.01 11.94
CA LYS A 17 4.28 -10.70 12.77
C LYS A 17 4.64 -9.21 12.75
N ALA A 18 4.35 -8.52 11.65
CA ALA A 18 4.69 -7.10 11.48
C ALA A 18 3.70 -6.14 12.16
N VAL A 19 2.47 -6.58 12.41
CA VAL A 19 1.41 -5.76 13.00
C VAL A 19 0.98 -6.35 14.34
N PRO A 20 0.84 -5.54 15.40
CA PRO A 20 0.29 -6.01 16.67
C PRO A 20 -1.08 -6.67 16.48
N GLU A 21 -1.32 -7.78 17.18
CA GLU A 21 -2.57 -8.56 17.06
C GLU A 21 -3.83 -7.70 17.31
N LYS A 22 -3.74 -6.76 18.28
CA LYS A 22 -4.80 -5.81 18.57
C LYS A 22 -5.17 -4.95 17.36
N ASP A 23 -4.16 -4.47 16.62
CA ASP A 23 -4.40 -3.62 15.44
C ASP A 23 -4.93 -4.46 14.27
N LEU A 24 -4.47 -5.71 14.13
CA LEU A 24 -5.03 -6.67 13.16
C LEU A 24 -6.50 -6.99 13.43
N MET A 25 -6.89 -7.13 14.71
CA MET A 25 -8.30 -7.26 15.10
C MET A 25 -9.12 -6.01 14.79
N HIS A 26 -8.51 -4.86 14.55
CA HIS A 26 -9.25 -3.67 14.13
C HIS A 26 -9.38 -3.57 12.61
N ILE A 27 -8.35 -3.97 11.85
CA ILE A 27 -8.27 -3.73 10.39
C ILE A 27 -8.56 -4.96 9.52
N ALA A 28 -8.45 -6.16 10.09
CA ALA A 28 -8.63 -7.42 9.38
C ALA A 28 -9.67 -8.34 10.03
N PHE A 29 -10.50 -7.83 10.93
CA PHE A 29 -11.56 -8.61 11.58
C PHE A 29 -12.62 -9.08 10.60
N ASP A 30 -13.10 -10.29 10.81
CA ASP A 30 -14.21 -10.88 10.08
C ASP A 30 -15.39 -11.13 11.03
N ASP A 31 -16.50 -10.44 10.80
CA ASP A 31 -17.71 -10.61 11.61
C ASP A 31 -18.30 -12.03 11.50
N THR A 32 -18.01 -12.75 10.42
CA THR A 32 -18.54 -14.11 10.20
C THR A 32 -17.77 -15.17 11.00
N THR A 33 -16.44 -15.05 11.08
CA THR A 33 -15.58 -16.00 11.79
C THR A 33 -15.16 -15.51 13.17
N LEU A 34 -15.52 -14.28 13.54
CA LEU A 34 -15.12 -13.60 14.78
C LEU A 34 -13.61 -13.64 15.02
N SER A 35 -12.84 -13.52 13.95
CA SER A 35 -11.38 -13.70 13.97
C SER A 35 -10.70 -12.84 12.91
N ILE A 36 -9.36 -12.84 12.93
CA ILE A 36 -8.55 -12.16 11.91
C ILE A 36 -8.69 -12.91 10.58
N SER A 37 -9.25 -12.24 9.57
CA SER A 37 -9.44 -12.77 8.22
C SER A 37 -8.12 -12.90 7.48
N ASN A 38 -7.66 -14.14 7.27
CA ASN A 38 -6.54 -14.41 6.36
C ASN A 38 -6.86 -13.96 4.93
N GLU A 39 -8.13 -14.02 4.51
CA GLU A 39 -8.56 -13.61 3.18
C GLU A 39 -8.39 -12.10 2.96
N LYS A 40 -8.78 -11.27 3.95
CA LYS A 40 -8.55 -9.82 3.88
C LYS A 40 -7.06 -9.50 3.78
N ILE A 41 -6.21 -10.17 4.57
CA ILE A 41 -4.75 -10.01 4.50
C ILE A 41 -4.22 -10.44 3.13
N GLN A 42 -4.67 -11.58 2.60
CA GLN A 42 -4.25 -12.05 1.28
C GLN A 42 -4.68 -11.09 0.16
N ASN A 43 -5.87 -10.51 0.26
CA ASN A 43 -6.34 -9.51 -0.69
C ASN A 43 -5.50 -8.23 -0.64
N ALA A 44 -5.16 -7.76 0.55
CA ALA A 44 -4.24 -6.63 0.73
C ALA A 44 -2.85 -6.92 0.12
N ILE A 45 -2.28 -8.10 0.39
CA ILE A 45 -1.02 -8.56 -0.22
C ILE A 45 -1.12 -8.53 -1.75
N ASN A 46 -2.19 -9.08 -2.32
CA ASN A 46 -2.38 -9.12 -3.77
C ASN A 46 -2.43 -7.73 -4.39
N ILE A 47 -3.03 -6.75 -3.72
CA ILE A 47 -3.04 -5.34 -4.17
C ILE A 47 -1.62 -4.77 -4.16
N SER A 48 -0.89 -4.96 -3.06
CA SER A 48 0.48 -4.45 -2.91
C SER A 48 1.46 -5.07 -3.90
N VAL A 49 1.35 -6.37 -4.14
CA VAL A 49 2.17 -7.06 -5.17
C VAL A 49 1.86 -6.53 -6.56
N LYS A 50 0.59 -6.35 -6.92
CA LYS A 50 0.23 -5.78 -8.23
C LYS A 50 0.77 -4.36 -8.41
N LYS A 51 0.75 -3.54 -7.35
CA LYS A 51 1.32 -2.19 -7.35
C LYS A 51 2.84 -2.23 -7.57
N LEU A 52 3.55 -3.06 -6.81
CA LEU A 52 4.99 -3.22 -6.95
C LEU A 52 5.37 -3.72 -8.35
N PHE A 53 4.71 -4.77 -8.83
CA PHE A 53 4.93 -5.32 -10.16
C PHE A 53 4.75 -4.28 -11.26
N THR A 54 3.69 -3.49 -11.18
CA THR A 54 3.43 -2.41 -12.13
C THR A 54 4.53 -1.35 -12.12
N LYS A 55 5.03 -0.97 -10.93
CA LYS A 55 6.13 -0.01 -10.81
C LYS A 55 7.43 -0.61 -11.37
N LEU A 56 7.75 -1.87 -11.06
CA LEU A 56 8.93 -2.56 -11.58
C LEU A 56 8.92 -2.65 -13.11
N ILE A 57 7.78 -3.00 -13.73
CA ILE A 57 7.64 -2.98 -15.20
C ILE A 57 7.87 -1.59 -15.77
N LYS A 58 7.28 -0.55 -15.16
CA LYS A 58 7.46 0.85 -15.60
C LYS A 58 8.93 1.30 -15.54
N CYS A 59 9.71 0.66 -14.68
CA CYS A 59 11.13 0.90 -14.49
C CYS A 59 12.00 -0.12 -15.23
N GLU A 60 11.40 -0.88 -16.16
CA GLU A 60 12.06 -1.89 -17.01
C GLU A 60 12.81 -2.97 -16.22
N LYS A 61 12.38 -3.21 -14.97
CA LYS A 61 13.00 -4.16 -14.06
C LYS A 61 12.46 -5.56 -14.27
N THR A 62 13.29 -6.45 -14.79
CA THR A 62 12.90 -7.80 -15.21
C THR A 62 13.26 -8.89 -14.20
N ALA A 63 14.13 -8.59 -13.23
CA ALA A 63 14.54 -9.46 -12.12
C ALA A 63 14.91 -8.62 -10.90
N LEU A 64 14.92 -9.26 -9.71
CA LEU A 64 15.41 -8.68 -8.46
C LEU A 64 16.78 -9.28 -8.12
N GLU A 65 17.72 -8.45 -7.71
CA GLU A 65 18.95 -8.91 -7.08
C GLU A 65 18.69 -9.27 -5.61
N ASP A 66 19.59 -10.04 -4.98
CA ASP A 66 19.40 -10.57 -3.62
C ASP A 66 19.13 -9.48 -2.58
N TRP A 67 19.83 -8.33 -2.66
CA TRP A 67 19.62 -7.20 -1.75
C TRP A 67 18.28 -6.48 -2.00
N GLU A 68 17.74 -6.60 -3.21
CA GLU A 68 16.47 -5.99 -3.58
C GLU A 68 15.27 -6.79 -3.10
N ILE A 69 15.46 -8.09 -2.87
CA ILE A 69 14.43 -8.96 -2.29
C ILE A 69 14.01 -8.44 -0.92
N GLU A 70 14.97 -8.04 -0.08
CA GLU A 70 14.66 -7.50 1.25
C GLU A 70 13.94 -6.15 1.16
N ILE A 71 14.34 -5.29 0.23
CA ILE A 71 13.69 -3.99 -0.02
C ILE A 71 12.26 -4.19 -0.53
N ALA A 72 12.07 -5.10 -1.49
CA ALA A 72 10.77 -5.46 -2.01
C ALA A 72 9.87 -6.01 -0.89
N LYS A 73 10.39 -6.90 -0.04
CA LYS A 73 9.65 -7.43 1.11
C LYS A 73 9.25 -6.32 2.09
N LEU A 74 10.16 -5.40 2.42
CA LEU A 74 9.86 -4.26 3.30
C LEU A 74 8.77 -3.35 2.72
N TYR A 75 8.86 -3.03 1.43
CA TYR A 75 7.83 -2.28 0.71
C TYR A 75 6.47 -3.01 0.80
N LEU A 76 6.45 -4.30 0.47
CA LEU A 76 5.22 -5.10 0.43
C LEU A 76 4.56 -5.13 1.80
N ILE A 77 5.32 -5.30 2.89
CA ILE A 77 4.78 -5.26 4.26
C ILE A 77 4.11 -3.91 4.52
N LYS A 78 4.83 -2.80 4.30
CA LYS A 78 4.31 -1.46 4.62
C LYS A 78 3.09 -1.08 3.78
N ASP A 79 3.14 -1.33 2.47
CA ASP A 79 2.00 -1.05 1.59
C ASP A 79 0.81 -1.96 1.91
N THR A 80 1.02 -3.22 2.28
CA THR A 80 -0.05 -4.15 2.67
C THR A 80 -0.76 -3.67 3.93
N ILE A 81 -0.01 -3.18 4.93
CA ILE A 81 -0.60 -2.59 6.14
C ILE A 81 -1.47 -1.39 5.77
N TYR A 82 -0.96 -0.51 4.91
CA TYR A 82 -1.76 0.61 4.41
C TYR A 82 -3.01 0.15 3.63
N GLN A 83 -2.92 -0.91 2.81
CA GLN A 83 -4.08 -1.48 2.12
C GLN A 83 -5.12 -2.04 3.10
N LEU A 84 -4.70 -2.72 4.16
CA LEU A 84 -5.61 -3.21 5.21
C LEU A 84 -6.39 -2.06 5.86
N HIS A 85 -5.70 -0.97 6.22
CA HIS A 85 -6.36 0.23 6.75
C HIS A 85 -7.30 0.88 5.73
N THR A 86 -6.92 0.89 4.45
CA THR A 86 -7.77 1.45 3.38
C THR A 86 -9.03 0.61 3.18
N MET A 87 -8.91 -0.72 3.17
CA MET A 87 -10.03 -1.66 3.07
C MET A 87 -10.98 -1.56 4.27
N ASN A 88 -10.48 -1.08 5.41
CA ASN A 88 -11.25 -0.86 6.63
C ASN A 88 -11.64 0.60 6.85
N GLU A 89 -11.58 1.46 5.82
CA GLU A 89 -11.96 2.88 5.87
C GLU A 89 -11.22 3.71 6.95
N THR A 90 -10.03 3.26 7.37
CA THR A 90 -9.20 3.89 8.41
C THR A 90 -7.85 4.35 7.85
N GLU A 91 -7.81 4.74 6.58
CA GLU A 91 -6.59 5.11 5.86
C GLU A 91 -5.79 6.25 6.51
N SER A 92 -6.44 7.13 7.28
CA SER A 92 -5.80 8.24 7.99
C SER A 92 -4.79 7.76 9.04
N LEU A 93 -5.01 6.58 9.61
CA LEU A 93 -4.15 5.97 10.63
C LEU A 93 -2.88 5.33 10.07
N ALA A 94 -2.82 5.10 8.76
CA ALA A 94 -1.70 4.42 8.10
C ALA A 94 -1.01 5.27 7.01
N GLN A 95 -1.19 6.59 7.06
CA GLN A 95 -0.54 7.52 6.12
C GLN A 95 0.98 7.47 6.25
N ASP A 96 1.50 7.27 7.46
CA ASP A 96 2.92 7.04 7.73
C ASP A 96 3.45 5.83 6.94
N LYS A 97 2.73 4.70 6.95
CA LYS A 97 3.10 3.48 6.22
C LYS A 97 3.11 3.70 4.72
N LEU A 98 2.14 4.46 4.20
CA LEU A 98 2.12 4.86 2.79
C LEU A 98 3.32 5.76 2.42
N ILE A 99 3.65 6.73 3.27
CA ILE A 99 4.79 7.64 3.06
C ILE A 99 6.09 6.83 3.06
N GLU A 100 6.29 5.95 4.04
CA GLU A 100 7.46 5.08 4.13
C GLU A 100 7.56 4.14 2.91
N ALA A 101 6.46 3.51 2.49
CA ALA A 101 6.46 2.64 1.30
C ALA A 101 6.84 3.41 0.03
N ARG A 102 6.32 4.64 -0.14
CA ARG A 102 6.70 5.51 -1.27
C ARG A 102 8.15 5.93 -1.21
N GLN A 103 8.66 6.24 -0.02
CA GLN A 103 10.06 6.61 0.18
C GLN A 103 10.98 5.44 -0.19
N ILE A 104 10.64 4.21 0.22
CA ILE A 104 11.37 3.00 -0.20
C ILE A 104 11.42 2.88 -1.72
N LEU A 105 10.29 3.03 -2.42
CA LEU A 105 10.28 2.96 -3.89
C LEU A 105 11.11 4.07 -4.52
N LYS A 106 11.09 5.28 -3.94
CA LYS A 106 11.87 6.41 -4.44
C LYS A 106 13.37 6.20 -4.23
N ASP A 107 13.77 5.71 -3.07
CA ASP A 107 15.19 5.47 -2.77
C ASP A 107 15.73 4.29 -3.57
N TRP A 108 14.90 3.28 -3.81
CA TRP A 108 15.29 2.10 -4.57
C TRP A 108 15.28 2.32 -6.08
N LEU A 109 14.21 2.89 -6.62
CA LEU A 109 13.98 2.95 -8.07
C LEU A 109 14.09 4.37 -8.64
N GLY A 110 14.16 5.41 -7.79
CA GLY A 110 14.19 6.80 -8.22
C GLY A 110 12.95 7.24 -8.99
N ASP A 111 13.13 8.24 -9.84
CA ASP A 111 12.09 8.76 -10.74
C ASP A 111 11.98 7.88 -12.01
N CYS A 112 12.00 6.56 -11.84
CA CYS A 112 11.87 5.64 -12.95
C CYS A 112 10.41 5.54 -13.44
N GLY A 113 10.30 5.38 -14.75
CA GLY A 113 9.07 5.55 -15.50
C GLY A 113 8.85 7.03 -15.80
N LYS A 114 8.45 7.35 -17.04
CA LYS A 114 7.97 8.68 -17.40
C LYS A 114 6.73 8.96 -16.54
N GLU A 115 6.92 9.57 -15.37
CA GLU A 115 5.82 10.03 -14.55
C GLU A 115 5.11 11.10 -15.37
N GLU A 116 3.96 10.74 -15.96
CA GLU A 116 3.06 11.79 -16.43
C GLU A 116 2.74 12.64 -15.20
N PRO A 117 3.01 13.95 -15.24
CA PRO A 117 2.78 14.82 -14.11
C PRO A 117 1.34 14.65 -13.70
N LYS A 118 1.11 14.29 -12.43
CA LYS A 118 -0.23 14.24 -11.84
C LYS A 118 -0.94 15.52 -12.26
N LYS A 119 -1.99 15.41 -13.07
CA LYS A 119 -2.90 16.54 -13.33
C LYS A 119 -3.37 17.00 -11.96
N ILE A 120 -2.83 18.13 -11.51
CA ILE A 120 -3.32 18.81 -10.32
C ILE A 120 -4.71 19.28 -10.74
N THR A 121 -5.73 18.52 -10.37
CA THR A 121 -7.10 18.99 -10.44
C THR A 121 -7.20 20.07 -9.37
N THR A 122 -6.88 21.31 -9.73
CA THR A 122 -7.14 22.48 -8.91
C THR A 122 -8.64 22.52 -8.65
N VAL A 123 -9.07 22.01 -7.50
CA VAL A 123 -10.41 22.22 -6.98
C VAL A 123 -10.48 23.72 -6.69
N LYS A 124 -11.08 24.50 -7.61
CA LYS A 124 -11.47 25.87 -7.32
C LYS A 124 -12.52 25.80 -6.22
N VAL A 125 -12.10 26.08 -4.98
CA VAL A 125 -13.03 26.32 -3.88
C VAL A 125 -13.78 27.61 -4.23
N VAL A 126 -15.00 27.46 -4.73
CA VAL A 126 -15.92 28.59 -4.91
C VAL A 126 -16.35 29.01 -3.51
N LYS A 127 -15.81 30.12 -3.02
CA LYS A 127 -16.31 30.78 -1.80
C LYS A 127 -17.76 31.20 -2.06
N TYR A 128 -18.68 30.51 -1.42
CA TYR A 128 -20.08 30.95 -1.34
C TYR A 128 -20.13 32.10 -0.33
N GLU A 129 -20.19 33.35 -0.82
CA GLU A 129 -20.50 34.49 0.03
C GLU A 129 -21.98 34.41 0.43
N SER A 130 -22.24 33.97 1.66
CA SER A 130 -23.58 34.02 2.24
C SER A 130 -23.98 35.47 2.49
N LYS A 131 -24.81 36.04 1.61
CA LYS A 131 -25.52 37.30 1.87
C LYS A 131 -26.64 37.07 2.89
N TYR A 132 -26.30 37.04 4.17
CA TYR A 132 -27.27 37.32 5.23
C TYR A 132 -26.96 38.69 5.81
N LYS A 133 -27.81 39.67 5.51
CA LYS A 133 -27.91 40.94 6.23
C LYS A 133 -28.71 40.68 7.50
N PHE A 134 -28.11 40.93 8.65
CA PHE A 134 -28.84 41.24 9.88
C PHE A 134 -29.27 42.71 9.85
#